data_AF-A0A379X0C6-F1
#
_entry.id   AF-A0A379X0C6-F1
#
_cell.length_a   1.000
_cell.length_b   1.000
_cell.length_c   1.000
_cell.angle_alpha   90.00
_cell.angle_beta   90.00
_cell.angle_gamma   90.00
#
_symmetry.space_group_name_H-M   'P 1'
#
loop_
_entity.id
_entity.type
_entity.pdbx_description
1 polymer ?
#
loop_
_entity_poly.entity_id
_entity_poly.type
_entity_poly.pdbx_seq_one_letter_code
_entity_poly.pdbx_strand_id
1 'polypeptide(L)'
;MRQIEKEAGRSVMPVMVIYTANASGGSALADLQDAQKLRNHFGNFITQCLAAQSYKDETHPVPATFVLNPDFLGALQQGPYGYTVVRQKNSVPVNAQLAAAIQALPAMAGFIAPSLPTFSDDLYGYIQAVNYLVRPVCPGCGFWLADECLGDRNGGLGAARYR
;
A
#
# COMPACT_ATOMS: atom_id res chain seq x y z
N MET A 1 14.36 23.64 0.25
CA MET A 1 13.19 23.89 1.14
C MET A 1 11.93 23.84 0.29
N ARG A 2 10.95 23.01 0.65
CA ARG A 2 9.69 22.90 -0.09
C ARG A 2 8.91 24.22 0.03
N GLN A 3 8.19 24.64 -1.02
CA GLN A 3 7.47 25.94 -0.99
C GLN A 3 6.52 26.04 0.21
N ILE A 4 5.81 24.95 0.52
CA ILE A 4 4.88 24.88 1.64
C ILE A 4 5.54 25.06 3.01
N GLU A 5 6.77 24.59 3.21
CA GLU A 5 7.50 24.76 4.48
C GLU A 5 8.01 26.19 4.65
N LYS A 6 8.40 26.81 3.52
CA LYS A 6 8.80 28.22 3.50
C LYS A 6 7.64 29.12 3.91
N GLU A 7 6.44 28.82 3.45
CA GLU A 7 5.21 29.54 3.83
C GLU A 7 4.76 29.23 5.25
N ALA A 8 4.87 27.97 5.69
CA ALA A 8 4.44 27.56 7.03
C ALA A 8 5.44 27.93 8.14
N GLY A 9 6.68 28.27 7.80
CA GLY A 9 7.76 28.55 8.76
C GLY A 9 8.16 27.35 9.63
N ARG A 10 7.81 26.12 9.21
CA ARG A 10 8.05 24.87 9.93
C ARG A 10 8.18 23.70 8.97
N SER A 11 8.82 22.62 9.42
CA SER A 11 8.87 21.36 8.68
C SER A 11 7.46 20.79 8.47
N VAL A 12 7.21 20.24 7.29
CA VAL A 12 5.90 19.68 6.92
C VAL A 12 6.09 18.26 6.42
N MET A 13 5.40 17.31 7.06
CA MET A 13 5.33 15.93 6.61
C MET A 13 4.03 15.71 5.81
N PRO A 14 4.10 15.44 4.49
CA PRO A 14 2.92 15.09 3.70
C PRO A 14 2.33 13.75 4.16
N VAL A 15 1.01 13.71 4.33
CA VAL A 15 0.26 12.47 4.59
C VAL A 15 -0.70 12.25 3.43
N MET A 16 -0.60 11.09 2.77
CA MET A 16 -1.43 10.71 1.63
C MET A 16 -2.34 9.54 2.02
N VAL A 17 -3.63 9.67 1.74
CA VAL A 17 -4.60 8.59 1.92
C VAL A 17 -4.77 7.86 0.58
N ILE A 18 -4.51 6.55 0.57
CA ILE A 18 -4.53 5.73 -0.64
C ILE A 18 -5.63 4.68 -0.54
N TYR A 19 -6.49 4.59 -1.55
CA TYR A 19 -7.47 3.53 -1.69
C TYR A 19 -7.07 2.59 -2.83
N THR A 20 -6.43 1.47 -2.50
CA THR A 20 -6.21 0.34 -3.41
C THR A 20 -7.35 -0.68 -3.39
N ALA A 21 -8.27 -0.56 -2.42
CA ALA A 21 -9.61 -1.17 -2.45
C ALA A 21 -10.55 -0.24 -1.68
N ASN A 22 -11.54 0.32 -2.36
CA ASN A 22 -12.42 1.31 -1.75
C ASN A 22 -13.62 0.64 -1.07
N ALA A 23 -13.65 0.72 0.27
CA ALA A 23 -14.80 0.35 1.08
C ALA A 23 -15.54 1.56 1.67
N SER A 24 -15.01 2.78 1.50
CA SER A 24 -15.61 4.00 2.03
C SER A 24 -16.69 4.50 1.07
N GLY A 25 -17.95 4.28 1.43
CA GLY A 25 -19.13 4.59 0.62
C GLY A 25 -19.59 3.50 -0.36
N GLY A 26 -19.01 2.30 -0.33
CA GLY A 26 -19.31 1.20 -1.26
C GLY A 26 -18.78 -0.16 -0.81
N SER A 27 -18.62 -1.09 -1.76
CA SER A 27 -18.08 -2.43 -1.51
C SER A 27 -16.72 -2.60 -2.20
N ALA A 28 -15.71 -3.00 -1.42
CA ALA A 28 -14.37 -3.27 -1.96
C ALA A 28 -14.31 -4.47 -2.91
N LEU A 29 -15.39 -5.28 -2.98
CA LEU A 29 -15.46 -6.45 -3.85
C LEU A 29 -15.23 -6.10 -5.32
N ALA A 30 -15.78 -4.98 -5.78
CA ALA A 30 -15.67 -4.56 -7.17
C ALA A 30 -14.23 -4.18 -7.56
N ASP A 31 -13.39 -3.82 -6.60
CA ASP A 31 -11.96 -3.55 -6.80
C ASP A 31 -11.13 -4.84 -6.72
N LEU A 32 -11.49 -5.75 -5.81
CA LEU A 32 -10.75 -6.99 -5.56
C LEU A 32 -11.02 -8.08 -6.60
N GLN A 33 -12.24 -8.15 -7.16
CA GLN A 33 -12.63 -9.18 -8.12
C GLN A 33 -12.37 -8.76 -9.58
N ASP A 34 -12.22 -7.46 -9.84
CA ASP A 34 -11.88 -6.95 -11.16
C ASP A 34 -10.37 -6.90 -11.32
N ALA A 35 -9.84 -7.83 -12.13
CA ALA A 35 -8.41 -7.97 -12.37
C ALA A 35 -7.75 -6.67 -12.91
N GLN A 36 -8.45 -5.92 -13.77
CA GLN A 36 -7.92 -4.69 -14.34
C GLN A 36 -7.84 -3.59 -13.29
N LYS A 37 -8.88 -3.44 -12.45
CA LYS A 37 -8.84 -2.47 -11.35
C LYS A 37 -7.78 -2.84 -10.34
N LEU A 38 -7.68 -4.10 -9.95
CA LEU A 38 -6.65 -4.58 -9.02
C LEU A 38 -5.23 -4.26 -9.53
N ARG A 39 -4.95 -4.54 -10.81
CA ARG A 39 -3.68 -4.18 -11.45
C ARG A 39 -3.43 -2.67 -11.41
N ASN A 40 -4.43 -1.87 -11.76
CA ASN A 40 -4.31 -0.42 -11.78
C ASN A 40 -4.07 0.16 -10.37
N HIS A 41 -4.74 -0.39 -9.35
CA HIS A 41 -4.56 -0.02 -7.95
C HIS A 41 -3.13 -0.29 -7.48
N PHE A 42 -2.57 -1.46 -7.82
CA PHE A 42 -1.16 -1.76 -7.54
C PHE A 42 -0.22 -0.80 -8.28
N GLY A 43 -0.43 -0.59 -9.59
CA GLY A 43 0.42 0.30 -10.40
C GLY A 43 0.42 1.73 -9.86
N ASN A 44 -0.76 2.29 -9.62
CA ASN A 44 -0.94 3.64 -9.07
C ASN A 44 -0.25 3.79 -7.71
N PHE A 45 -0.36 2.78 -6.85
CA PHE A 45 0.29 2.83 -5.55
C PHE A 45 1.81 2.77 -5.66
N ILE A 46 2.35 1.89 -6.50
CA ILE A 46 3.79 1.80 -6.74
C ILE A 46 4.33 3.13 -7.30
N THR A 47 3.64 3.72 -8.29
CA THR A 47 4.04 5.02 -8.85
C THR A 47 4.05 6.12 -7.79
N GLN A 48 3.07 6.17 -6.90
CA GLN A 48 3.04 7.14 -5.81
C GLN A 48 4.15 6.93 -4.79
N CYS A 49 4.46 5.68 -4.44
CA CYS A 49 5.60 5.34 -3.60
C CYS A 49 6.93 5.78 -4.22
N LEU A 50 7.13 5.54 -5.52
CA LEU A 50 8.35 5.96 -6.23
C LEU A 50 8.47 7.49 -6.29
N ALA A 51 7.37 8.18 -6.59
CA ALA A 51 7.34 9.64 -6.59
C ALA A 51 7.66 10.19 -5.20
N ALA A 52 7.07 9.63 -4.13
CA ALA A 52 7.37 10.05 -2.77
C ALA A 52 8.85 9.81 -2.42
N GLN A 53 9.38 8.64 -2.76
CA GLN A 53 10.77 8.27 -2.50
C GLN A 53 11.78 9.20 -3.19
N SER A 54 11.46 9.73 -4.37
CA SER A 54 12.34 10.66 -5.09
C SER A 54 12.49 12.04 -4.40
N TYR A 55 11.61 12.37 -3.45
CA TYR A 55 11.70 13.61 -2.65
C TYR A 55 12.38 13.44 -1.30
N LYS A 56 13.05 12.30 -1.06
CA LYS A 56 13.89 12.10 0.12
C LYS A 56 15.19 12.89 -0.01
N ASP A 57 15.53 13.62 1.04
CA ASP A 57 16.81 14.31 1.18
C ASP A 57 17.26 14.31 2.66
N GLU A 58 18.41 14.89 2.96
CA GLU A 58 18.97 14.92 4.32
C GLU A 58 18.07 15.66 5.33
N THR A 59 17.28 16.63 4.88
CA THR A 59 16.34 17.40 5.70
C THR A 59 14.93 16.79 5.74
N HIS A 60 14.62 15.87 4.82
CA HIS A 60 13.36 15.13 4.73
C HIS A 60 13.62 13.62 4.65
N PRO A 61 14.13 12.99 5.72
CA PRO A 61 14.45 11.56 5.72
C PRO A 61 13.21 10.67 5.52
N VAL A 62 12.03 11.19 5.90
CA VAL A 62 10.70 10.62 5.66
C VAL A 62 9.96 11.54 4.68
N PRO A 63 9.97 11.27 3.36
CA PRO A 63 9.48 12.22 2.37
C PRO A 63 7.95 12.32 2.34
N ALA A 64 7.25 11.25 2.72
CA ALA A 64 5.79 11.18 2.87
C ALA A 64 5.39 10.02 3.81
N THR A 65 4.16 10.10 4.33
CA THR A 65 3.48 9.00 5.03
C THR A 65 2.21 8.60 4.28
N PHE A 66 1.98 7.30 4.10
CA PHE A 66 0.76 6.79 3.47
C PHE A 66 -0.21 6.22 4.51
N VAL A 67 -1.51 6.47 4.35
CA VAL A 67 -2.59 5.78 5.05
C VAL A 67 -3.32 4.95 4.01
N LEU A 68 -3.18 3.62 4.06
CA LEU A 68 -3.75 2.76 3.02
C LEU A 68 -5.11 2.25 3.48
N ASN A 69 -6.06 2.23 2.54
CA ASN A 69 -7.40 1.68 2.68
C ASN A 69 -8.06 1.99 4.04
N PRO A 70 -8.17 3.27 4.45
CA PRO A 70 -8.92 3.60 5.65
C PRO A 70 -10.36 3.07 5.50
N ASP A 71 -10.97 2.69 6.62
CA ASP A 71 -12.27 2.02 6.71
C ASP A 71 -12.32 0.58 6.18
N PHE A 72 -11.34 0.09 5.42
CA PHE A 72 -11.41 -1.25 4.82
C PHE A 72 -11.52 -2.36 5.86
N LEU A 73 -10.65 -2.36 6.88
CA LEU A 73 -10.74 -3.34 7.97
C LEU A 73 -12.06 -3.22 8.75
N GLY A 74 -12.53 -1.99 8.97
CA GLY A 74 -13.83 -1.74 9.60
C GLY A 74 -14.99 -2.30 8.78
N ALA A 75 -14.99 -2.09 7.46
CA ALA A 75 -15.99 -2.62 6.55
C ALA A 75 -15.96 -4.16 6.47
N LEU A 76 -14.77 -4.77 6.50
CA LEU A 76 -14.61 -6.23 6.58
C LEU A 76 -15.19 -6.80 7.90
N GLN A 77 -15.11 -6.05 9.00
CA GLN A 77 -15.68 -6.43 10.30
C GLN A 77 -17.20 -6.25 10.35
N GLN A 78 -17.73 -5.15 9.79
CA GLN A 78 -19.16 -4.88 9.75
C GLN A 78 -19.93 -5.86 8.85
N GLY A 79 -19.31 -6.31 7.75
CA GLY A 79 -19.92 -7.22 6.77
C GLY A 79 -19.23 -8.58 6.70
N PRO A 80 -19.23 -9.42 7.75
CA PRO A 80 -18.44 -10.66 7.78
C PRO A 80 -18.83 -11.65 6.67
N TYR A 81 -20.09 -11.62 6.22
CA TYR A 81 -20.60 -12.46 5.13
C TYR A 81 -20.38 -11.85 3.74
N GLY A 82 -20.37 -10.51 3.62
CA GLY A 82 -20.22 -9.80 2.34
C GLY A 82 -18.88 -10.04 1.66
N TYR A 83 -17.83 -10.37 2.43
CA TYR A 83 -16.48 -10.60 1.91
C TYR A 83 -16.06 -12.08 1.89
N THR A 84 -16.99 -13.01 2.13
CA THR A 84 -16.69 -14.45 2.08
C THR A 84 -16.17 -14.89 0.73
N VAL A 85 -16.71 -14.31 -0.35
CA VAL A 85 -16.29 -14.62 -1.74
C VAL A 85 -14.83 -14.29 -1.99
N VAL A 86 -14.31 -13.19 -1.46
CA VAL A 86 -12.90 -12.80 -1.63
C VAL A 86 -11.96 -13.47 -0.62
N ARG A 87 -12.49 -14.15 0.41
CA ARG A 87 -11.69 -14.97 1.34
C ARG A 87 -11.40 -16.37 0.81
N GLN A 88 -12.12 -16.80 -0.24
CA GLN A 88 -11.89 -18.10 -0.86
C GLN A 88 -10.58 -18.11 -1.62
N LYS A 89 -9.91 -19.25 -1.66
CA LYS A 89 -8.68 -19.42 -2.44
C LYS A 89 -8.94 -19.14 -3.92
N ASN A 90 -8.02 -18.46 -4.59
CA ASN A 90 -8.06 -18.04 -6.00
C ASN A 90 -9.18 -17.05 -6.35
N SER A 91 -9.78 -16.39 -5.36
CA SER A 91 -10.86 -15.42 -5.57
C SER A 91 -10.35 -14.01 -5.91
N VAL A 92 -9.09 -13.71 -5.58
CA VAL A 92 -8.44 -12.42 -5.86
C VAL A 92 -7.11 -12.74 -6.55
N PRO A 93 -6.90 -12.39 -7.83
CA PRO A 93 -5.70 -12.78 -8.58
C PRO A 93 -4.48 -11.92 -8.24
N VAL A 94 -4.05 -11.92 -6.98
CA VAL A 94 -3.03 -11.03 -6.42
C VAL A 94 -1.71 -11.12 -7.16
N ASN A 95 -1.14 -12.32 -7.28
CA ASN A 95 0.22 -12.48 -7.82
C ASN A 95 0.29 -12.08 -9.29
N ALA A 96 -0.69 -12.52 -10.08
CA ALA A 96 -0.76 -12.22 -11.50
C ALA A 96 -0.91 -10.70 -11.75
N GLN A 97 -1.81 -10.03 -11.01
CA GLN A 97 -2.03 -8.61 -11.21
C GLN A 97 -0.90 -7.74 -10.65
N LEU A 98 -0.26 -8.15 -9.55
CA LEU A 98 0.90 -7.46 -9.02
C LEU A 98 2.10 -7.54 -9.97
N ALA A 99 2.39 -8.71 -10.53
CA ALA A 99 3.44 -8.88 -11.52
C ALA A 99 3.14 -8.06 -12.79
N ALA A 100 1.91 -8.10 -13.29
CA ALA A 100 1.48 -7.31 -14.45
C ALA A 100 1.54 -5.80 -14.19
N ALA A 101 1.28 -5.36 -12.96
CA ALA A 101 1.43 -3.95 -12.57
C ALA A 101 2.90 -3.52 -12.65
N ILE A 102 3.81 -4.30 -12.04
CA ILE A 102 5.25 -3.99 -12.06
C ILE A 102 5.80 -3.99 -13.49
N GLN A 103 5.42 -4.96 -14.32
CA GLN A 103 5.86 -5.04 -15.71
C GLN A 103 5.35 -3.86 -16.57
N ALA A 104 4.22 -3.28 -16.20
CA ALA A 104 3.60 -2.17 -16.93
C ALA A 104 4.09 -0.80 -16.48
N LEU A 105 4.87 -0.72 -15.40
CA LEU A 105 5.45 0.54 -14.96
C LEU A 105 6.41 1.05 -16.04
N PRO A 106 6.39 2.37 -16.32
CA PRO A 106 7.39 2.95 -17.21
C PRO A 106 8.79 2.72 -16.62
N ALA A 107 9.81 2.66 -17.48
CA ALA A 107 11.19 2.61 -17.03
C ALA A 107 11.50 3.91 -16.28
N MET A 108 11.47 3.85 -14.93
CA MET A 108 11.80 4.97 -14.06
C MET A 108 13.27 4.86 -13.66
N ALA A 109 14.03 5.95 -13.79
CA ALA A 109 15.42 5.98 -13.39
C ALA A 109 15.55 5.62 -11.90
N GLY A 110 16.33 4.57 -11.60
CA GLY A 110 16.54 4.09 -10.24
C GLY A 110 15.50 3.10 -9.71
N PHE A 111 14.44 2.77 -10.48
CA PHE A 111 13.53 1.70 -10.10
C PHE A 111 14.15 0.33 -10.41
N ILE A 112 14.42 -0.44 -9.36
CA ILE A 112 14.75 -1.85 -9.46
C ILE A 112 13.48 -2.63 -9.08
N ALA A 113 12.94 -3.39 -10.02
CA ALA A 113 11.76 -4.22 -9.76
C ALA A 113 12.07 -5.16 -8.58
N PRO A 114 11.28 -5.12 -7.49
CA PRO A 114 11.55 -5.97 -6.34
C PRO A 114 11.30 -7.43 -6.67
N SER A 115 12.08 -8.33 -6.04
CA SER A 115 11.75 -9.75 -6.03
C SER A 115 10.46 -9.93 -5.23
N LEU A 116 9.39 -10.36 -5.90
CA LEU A 116 8.10 -10.57 -5.26
C LEU A 116 8.08 -11.94 -4.55
N PRO A 117 7.72 -11.99 -3.26
CA PRO A 117 7.34 -13.25 -2.65
C PRO A 117 6.00 -13.73 -3.24
N THR A 118 5.71 -15.02 -3.11
CA THR A 118 4.42 -15.57 -3.52
C THR A 118 3.38 -15.31 -2.43
N PHE A 119 2.30 -14.63 -2.79
CA PHE A 119 1.15 -14.38 -1.92
C PHE A 119 0.05 -15.41 -2.17
N SER A 120 -0.95 -15.50 -1.29
CA SER A 120 -2.18 -16.22 -1.61
C SER A 120 -3.06 -15.40 -2.58
N ASP A 121 -3.70 -16.07 -3.53
CA ASP A 121 -4.67 -15.41 -4.42
C ASP A 121 -6.05 -15.28 -3.74
N ASP A 122 -6.08 -14.53 -2.65
CA ASP A 122 -7.27 -14.24 -1.84
C ASP A 122 -7.10 -12.88 -1.12
N LEU A 123 -8.12 -12.50 -0.34
CA LEU A 123 -8.13 -11.28 0.45
C LEU A 123 -6.91 -11.15 1.39
N TYR A 124 -6.42 -12.25 1.95
CA TYR A 124 -5.30 -12.21 2.89
C TYR A 124 -4.00 -11.92 2.16
N GLY A 125 -3.77 -12.56 1.01
CA GLY A 125 -2.61 -12.29 0.19
C GLY A 125 -2.63 -10.89 -0.42
N TYR A 126 -3.82 -10.35 -0.72
CA TYR A 126 -3.96 -8.95 -1.13
C TYR A 126 -3.47 -7.99 -0.03
N ILE A 127 -3.91 -8.18 1.22
CA ILE A 127 -3.47 -7.33 2.35
C ILE A 127 -1.95 -7.46 2.55
N GLN A 128 -1.41 -8.67 2.47
CA GLN A 128 0.02 -8.92 2.57
C GLN A 128 0.80 -8.24 1.44
N ALA A 129 0.31 -8.29 0.21
CA ALA A 129 0.95 -7.67 -0.94
C ALA A 129 1.01 -6.14 -0.80
N VAL A 130 -0.10 -5.50 -0.39
CA VAL A 130 -0.14 -4.04 -0.17
C VAL A 130 0.82 -3.61 0.95
N ASN A 131 0.86 -4.36 2.06
CA ASN A 131 1.80 -4.10 3.16
C ASN A 131 3.26 -4.31 2.75
N TYR A 132 3.52 -5.32 1.93
CA TYR A 132 4.86 -5.61 1.45
C TYR A 132 5.39 -4.50 0.54
N LEU A 133 4.57 -3.96 -0.36
CA LEU A 133 4.98 -3.03 -1.41
C LEU A 133 5.67 -1.75 -0.92
N VAL A 134 5.30 -1.21 0.25
CA VAL A 134 5.91 0.04 0.74
C VAL A 134 7.39 -0.14 1.02
N ARG A 135 7.78 -1.26 1.64
CA ARG A 135 9.15 -1.48 2.13
C ARG A 135 10.21 -1.47 1.01
N PRO A 136 10.05 -2.20 -0.11
CA PRO A 136 11.04 -2.19 -1.18
C PRO A 136 10.90 -0.99 -2.12
N VAL A 137 9.70 -0.42 -2.28
CA VAL A 137 9.46 0.65 -3.27
C VAL A 137 9.70 2.05 -2.67
N CYS A 138 9.33 2.28 -1.41
CA CYS A 138 9.63 3.52 -0.68
C CYS A 138 10.13 3.21 0.74
N PRO A 139 11.40 2.77 0.91
CA PRO A 139 11.97 2.47 2.22
C PRO A 139 12.04 3.70 3.15
N GLY A 140 12.02 4.92 2.61
CA GLY A 140 11.95 6.15 3.40
C GLY A 140 10.55 6.57 3.83
N CYS A 141 9.50 6.04 3.21
CA CYS A 141 8.13 6.47 3.51
C CYS A 141 7.61 5.81 4.80
N GLY A 142 6.86 6.57 5.59
CA GLY A 142 5.98 5.98 6.59
C GLY A 142 4.77 5.35 5.90
N PHE A 143 4.17 4.31 6.50
CA PHE A 143 2.85 3.87 6.09
C PHE A 143 2.04 3.32 7.26
N TRP A 144 0.72 3.41 7.11
CA TRP A 144 -0.28 2.90 8.01
C TRP A 144 -1.28 2.06 7.22
N LEU A 145 -1.11 0.74 7.31
CA LEU A 145 -2.12 -0.25 6.98
C LEU A 145 -1.89 -1.46 7.86
N ALA A 146 -2.85 -1.80 8.73
CA ALA A 146 -2.93 -3.05 9.48
C ALA A 146 -1.68 -3.51 10.28
N ASP A 147 -0.59 -2.75 10.36
CA ASP A 147 0.63 -3.13 11.10
C ASP A 147 0.34 -3.34 12.60
N GLU A 148 -0.72 -2.70 13.13
CA GLU A 148 -1.21 -2.94 14.50
C GLU A 148 -2.27 -4.05 14.62
N CYS A 149 -2.98 -4.44 13.55
CA CYS A 149 -4.09 -5.40 13.65
C CYS A 149 -3.76 -6.82 13.21
N LEU A 150 -2.74 -7.01 12.37
CA LEU A 150 -2.29 -8.34 11.91
C LEU A 150 -0.84 -8.56 12.32
N GLY A 151 -0.57 -8.35 13.61
CA GLY A 151 0.71 -8.60 14.24
C GLY A 151 1.34 -9.88 13.71
N ASP A 152 2.56 -9.73 13.22
CA ASP A 152 3.44 -10.79 12.80
C ASP A 152 3.44 -11.91 13.85
N ARG A 153 2.85 -13.07 13.51
CA ARG A 153 2.93 -14.26 14.38
C ARG A 153 4.36 -14.80 14.49
N ASN A 154 5.34 -14.20 13.79
CA ASN A 154 6.75 -14.57 13.83
C ASN A 154 7.66 -13.50 14.44
N GLY A 155 7.17 -12.64 15.33
CA GLY A 155 8.02 -11.94 16.29
C GLY A 155 9.17 -11.09 15.70
N GLY A 156 9.02 -10.58 14.48
CA GLY A 156 10.03 -9.79 13.80
C GLY A 156 9.69 -8.30 13.75
N LEU A 157 10.18 -7.56 14.74
CA LEU A 157 10.31 -6.08 14.74
C LEU A 157 8.99 -5.31 14.78
N GLY A 158 8.38 -5.31 15.96
CA GLY A 158 7.47 -4.25 16.37
C GLY A 158 8.18 -2.91 16.50
N ALA A 159 7.43 -1.84 16.19
CA ALA A 159 7.70 -0.46 16.57
C ALA A 159 9.11 0.03 16.21
N ALA A 160 9.26 0.56 14.99
CA ALA A 160 10.16 1.69 14.79
C ALA A 160 9.65 2.83 15.68
N ARG A 161 10.18 2.88 16.90
CA ARG A 161 9.97 3.95 17.87
C ARG A 161 10.31 5.27 17.19
N TYR A 162 9.31 6.11 16.97
CA TYR A 162 9.53 7.55 16.86
C TYR A 162 10.04 8.03 18.22
N ARG A 163 11.36 8.19 18.33
CA ARG A 163 12.03 9.02 19.33
C ARG A 163 13.17 9.75 18.65
#